data_AF-C4IGV3-F1
#
_entry.id   AF-C4IGV3-F1
#
_cell.length_a   1.000
_cell.length_b   1.000
_cell.length_c   1.000
_cell.angle_alpha   90.00
_cell.angle_beta   90.00
_cell.angle_gamma   90.00
#
_symmetry.space_group_name_H-M   'P 1'
#
loop_
_entity.id
_entity.type
_entity.pdbx_description
1 polymer ?
#
loop_
_entity_poly.entity_id
_entity_poly.type
_entity_poly.pdbx_seq_one_letter_code
_entity_poly.pdbx_strand_id
1 'polypeptide(L)'
;MDEILRVAKKIKELEECGEIRLVYRDDIGANAFVMSNLDKYVIVVNSSLSYEQQIKEIWHEAKHICSHLNTDYSLKEAEDEANSFADKAINFVRSHNYEF
;
A
#
# COMPACT_ATOMS: atom_id res chain seq x y z
N MET A 1 5.73 -15.01 -2.13
CA MET A 1 4.80 -14.88 -3.28
C MET A 1 3.36 -14.91 -2.77
N ASP A 2 3.01 -15.89 -1.94
CA ASP A 2 1.68 -16.03 -1.32
C ASP A 2 1.21 -14.78 -0.57
N GLU A 3 2.13 -14.10 0.13
CA GLU A 3 1.78 -12.88 0.86
C GLU A 3 1.37 -11.72 -0.05
N ILE A 4 2.07 -11.52 -1.18
CA ILE A 4 1.72 -10.46 -2.15
C ILE A 4 0.32 -10.69 -2.69
N LEU A 5 0.00 -11.94 -3.06
CA LEU A 5 -1.33 -12.31 -3.56
C LEU A 5 -2.40 -12.16 -2.48
N ARG A 6 -2.09 -12.49 -1.22
CA ARG A 6 -3.02 -12.31 -0.09
C ARG A 6 -3.35 -10.84 0.15
N VAL A 7 -2.34 -9.97 0.17
CA VAL A 7 -2.53 -8.52 0.30
C VAL A 7 -3.30 -7.98 -0.90
N ALA A 8 -2.93 -8.37 -2.13
CA ALA A 8 -3.64 -7.96 -3.35
C ALA A 8 -5.13 -8.31 -3.29
N LYS A 9 -5.43 -9.56 -2.91
CA LYS A 9 -6.81 -10.05 -2.78
C LYS A 9 -7.58 -9.24 -1.74
N LYS A 10 -6.98 -8.98 -0.57
CA LYS A 10 -7.63 -8.21 0.49
C LYS A 10 -7.91 -6.76 0.06
N ILE A 11 -6.94 -6.10 -0.58
CA ILE A 11 -7.13 -4.74 -1.11
C ILE A 11 -8.23 -4.73 -2.18
N LYS A 12 -8.27 -5.75 -3.05
CA LYS A 12 -9.32 -5.87 -4.07
C LYS A 12 -10.71 -6.02 -3.44
N GLU A 13 -10.84 -6.85 -2.41
CA GLU A 13 -12.10 -7.02 -1.68
C GLU A 13 -12.55 -5.69 -1.03
N LEU A 14 -11.63 -4.96 -0.40
CA LEU A 14 -11.91 -3.64 0.18
C LEU A 14 -12.33 -2.61 -0.89
N GLU A 15 -11.74 -2.68 -2.08
CA GLU A 15 -12.06 -1.80 -3.21
C GLU A 15 -13.48 -2.09 -3.71
N GLU A 16 -13.80 -3.38 -3.91
CA GLU A 16 -15.09 -3.83 -4.43
C GLU A 16 -16.26 -3.50 -3.49
N CYS A 17 -16.06 -3.55 -2.17
CA CYS A 17 -17.09 -3.16 -1.19
C CYS A 17 -17.10 -1.66 -0.87
N GLY A 18 -16.18 -0.86 -1.44
CA GLY A 18 -16.11 0.58 -1.23
C GLY A 18 -15.54 1.00 0.13
N GLU A 19 -14.84 0.10 0.81
CA GLU A 19 -14.15 0.34 2.09
C GLU A 19 -12.77 0.97 1.91
N ILE A 20 -12.14 0.85 0.73
CA ILE A 20 -10.90 1.57 0.41
C ILE A 20 -11.06 2.51 -0.78
N ARG A 21 -10.32 3.62 -0.75
CA ARG A 21 -10.16 4.53 -1.88
C ARG A 21 -8.70 4.91 -2.04
N LEU A 22 -8.29 5.10 -3.30
CA LEU A 22 -6.99 5.64 -3.65
C LEU A 22 -7.16 7.07 -4.16
N VAL A 23 -6.40 8.00 -3.60
CA VAL A 23 -6.44 9.42 -3.96
C VAL A 23 -5.03 9.92 -4.21
N TYR A 24 -4.85 10.65 -5.31
CA TYR A 24 -3.59 11.29 -5.66
C TYR A 24 -3.67 12.79 -5.34
N ARG A 25 -2.67 13.32 -4.63
CA ARG A 25 -2.58 14.75 -4.29
C ARG A 25 -1.14 15.23 -4.24
N ASP A 26 -0.92 16.48 -4.61
CA ASP A 26 0.37 17.15 -4.44
C ASP A 26 0.54 17.66 -3.00
N ASP A 27 1.79 17.94 -2.62
CA ASP A 27 2.19 18.66 -1.40
C ASP A 27 1.64 18.08 -0.07
N ILE A 28 1.54 16.75 0.01
CA ILE A 28 1.00 16.07 1.19
C ILE A 28 2.00 15.88 2.35
N GLY A 29 3.25 16.35 2.19
CA GLY A 29 4.30 16.26 3.22
C GLY A 29 4.92 14.87 3.42
N ALA A 30 4.47 13.87 2.65
CA ALA A 30 4.96 12.50 2.64
C ALA A 30 4.88 11.91 1.21
N ASN A 31 5.42 10.71 1.00
CA ASN A 31 5.28 10.00 -0.28
C ASN A 31 3.88 9.38 -0.44
N ALA A 32 3.39 8.74 0.62
CA ALA A 32 2.02 8.31 0.78
C ALA A 32 1.68 8.20 2.28
N PHE A 33 0.40 8.02 2.59
CA PHE A 33 -0.07 7.64 3.91
C PHE A 33 -1.48 7.06 3.84
N VAL A 34 -1.86 6.31 4.87
CA VAL A 34 -3.24 5.84 5.08
C VAL A 34 -3.96 6.72 6.08
N MET A 35 -5.16 7.15 5.72
CA MET A 35 -6.17 7.62 6.67
C MET A 35 -7.19 6.52 6.90
N SER A 36 -7.57 6.31 8.15
CA SER A 36 -8.68 5.41 8.52
C SER A 36 -9.77 6.17 9.26
N ASN A 37 -11.02 5.79 9.01
CA ASN A 37 -12.17 6.23 9.79
C ASN A 37 -13.18 5.09 9.87
N LEU A 38 -13.39 4.57 11.09
CA LEU A 38 -14.14 3.33 11.34
C LEU A 38 -13.54 2.19 10.49
N ASP A 39 -14.31 1.67 9.53
CA ASP A 39 -13.93 0.55 8.66
C ASP A 39 -13.54 1.00 7.24
N LYS A 40 -13.29 2.31 7.05
CA LYS A 40 -12.93 2.87 5.74
C LYS A 40 -11.50 3.37 5.72
N TYR A 41 -10.82 3.10 4.62
CA TYR A 41 -9.44 3.45 4.36
C TYR A 41 -9.34 4.39 3.16
N VAL A 42 -8.43 5.34 3.25
CA VAL A 42 -8.02 6.16 2.12
C VAL A 42 -6.50 6.11 2.05
N ILE A 43 -5.97 5.54 0.98
CA ILE A 43 -4.55 5.69 0.63
C ILE A 43 -4.42 7.01 -0.12
N VAL A 44 -3.62 7.92 0.41
CA VAL A 44 -3.26 9.17 -0.25
C VAL A 44 -1.83 9.05 -0.75
N VAL A 45 -1.63 9.21 -2.05
CA VAL A 45 -0.31 9.11 -2.70
C VAL A 45 0.08 10.46 -3.27
N ASN A 46 1.34 10.83 -3.11
CA ASN A 46 1.88 12.04 -3.70
C ASN A 46 1.92 11.92 -5.23
N SER A 47 1.14 12.74 -5.94
CA SER A 47 1.06 12.72 -7.41
C SER A 47 2.36 13.15 -8.10
N SER A 48 3.27 13.83 -7.40
CA SER A 48 4.55 14.25 -7.97
C SER A 48 5.57 13.11 -8.12
N LEU A 49 5.30 11.94 -7.54
CA LEU A 49 6.17 10.77 -7.62
C LEU A 49 6.12 10.14 -9.03
N SER A 50 7.19 9.44 -9.42
CA SER A 50 7.16 8.61 -10.63
C SER A 50 6.12 7.50 -10.48
N TYR A 51 5.54 7.02 -11.59
CA TYR A 51 4.52 5.97 -11.54
C TYR A 51 4.98 4.74 -10.77
N GLU A 52 6.20 4.24 -11.02
CA GLU A 52 6.73 3.10 -10.28
C GLU A 52 6.82 3.38 -8.77
N GLN A 53 7.26 4.58 -8.38
CA GLN A 53 7.30 4.95 -6.97
C GLN A 53 5.89 5.04 -6.40
N GLN A 54 4.90 5.59 -7.13
CA GLN A 54 3.51 5.61 -6.69
C GLN A 54 2.99 4.18 -6.41
N ILE A 55 3.26 3.23 -7.32
CA ILE A 55 2.89 1.82 -7.12
C ILE A 55 3.60 1.22 -5.90
N LYS A 56 4.88 1.54 -5.70
CA LYS A 56 5.66 1.07 -4.54
C LYS A 56 5.02 1.55 -3.23
N GLU A 57 4.70 2.83 -3.14
CA GLU A 57 4.07 3.42 -1.96
C GLU A 57 2.66 2.85 -1.73
N ILE A 58 1.89 2.57 -2.80
CA ILE A 58 0.58 1.88 -2.66
C ILE A 58 0.74 0.51 -2.02
N TRP A 59 1.75 -0.28 -2.42
CA TRP A 59 2.01 -1.58 -1.79
C TRP A 59 2.48 -1.47 -0.34
N HIS A 60 3.26 -0.43 -0.03
CA HIS A 60 3.68 -0.12 1.33
C HIS A 60 2.44 0.16 2.22
N GLU A 61 1.58 1.07 1.80
CA GLU A 61 0.36 1.43 2.53
C GLU A 61 -0.65 0.27 2.61
N ALA A 62 -0.77 -0.54 1.55
CA ALA A 62 -1.59 -1.74 1.55
C ALA A 62 -1.14 -2.75 2.61
N LYS A 63 0.17 -2.88 2.83
CA LYS A 63 0.72 -3.77 3.86
C LYS A 63 0.36 -3.28 5.26
N HIS A 64 0.42 -1.97 5.51
CA HIS A 64 -0.06 -1.38 6.76
C HIS A 64 -1.51 -1.75 7.03
N ILE A 65 -2.39 -1.53 6.05
CA ILE A 65 -3.82 -1.87 6.16
C ILE A 65 -4.04 -3.36 6.48
N CYS A 66 -3.31 -4.24 5.81
CA CYS A 66 -3.55 -5.68 5.91
C CYS A 66 -2.86 -6.38 7.08
N SER A 67 -1.80 -5.80 7.65
CA SER A 67 -0.93 -6.52 8.58
C SER A 67 -0.53 -5.74 9.82
N HIS A 68 -0.58 -4.41 9.82
CA HIS A 68 -0.06 -3.62 10.93
C HIS A 68 -1.16 -2.87 11.70
N LEU A 69 -2.30 -2.56 11.06
CA LEU A 69 -3.44 -1.99 11.77
C LEU A 69 -3.95 -2.96 12.86
N ASN A 70 -4.03 -2.47 14.10
CA ASN A 70 -4.50 -3.20 15.28
C ASN A 70 -3.61 -4.38 15.73
N THR A 71 -2.30 -4.30 15.48
CA THR A 71 -1.32 -5.30 15.93
C THR A 71 -0.30 -4.70 16.91
N ASP A 72 0.41 -5.55 17.65
CA ASP A 72 1.41 -5.15 18.66
C ASP A 72 2.78 -4.77 18.06
N TYR A 73 2.84 -4.51 16.75
CA TYR A 73 4.08 -4.10 16.09
C TYR A 73 4.58 -2.75 16.61
N SER A 74 5.89 -2.62 16.82
CA SER A 74 6.47 -1.28 16.95
C SER A 74 6.41 -0.55 15.61
N LEU A 75 6.36 0.78 15.66
CA LEU A 75 6.38 1.62 14.45
C LEU A 75 7.53 1.24 13.51
N LYS A 76 8.73 1.03 14.08
CA LYS A 76 9.92 0.69 13.29
C LYS A 76 9.77 -0.66 12.60
N GLU A 77 9.28 -1.67 13.29
CA GLU A 77 9.11 -3.01 12.71
C GLU A 77 8.07 -3.00 11.58
N ALA A 78 6.96 -2.28 11.78
CA ALA A 78 5.92 -2.12 10.75
C ALA A 78 6.47 -1.44 9.48
N GLU A 79 7.24 -0.36 9.64
CA GLU A 79 7.87 0.37 8.53
C GLU A 79 8.93 -0.47 7.80
N ASP A 80 9.81 -1.16 8.53
CA ASP A 80 10.83 -2.03 7.95
C ASP A 80 10.17 -3.18 7.16
N GLU A 81 9.11 -3.78 7.69
CA GLU A 81 8.35 -4.84 7.03
C GLU A 81 7.60 -4.33 5.80
N ALA A 82 6.93 -3.19 5.88
CA ALA A 82 6.21 -2.57 4.77
C ALA A 82 7.15 -2.19 3.61
N ASN A 83 8.31 -1.62 3.91
CA ASN A 83 9.33 -1.31 2.91
C ASN A 83 9.87 -2.57 2.22
N SER A 84 10.23 -3.60 2.99
CA SER A 84 10.70 -4.88 2.45
C SER A 84 9.62 -5.55 1.58
N PHE A 85 8.37 -5.46 2.00
CA PHE A 85 7.24 -6.01 1.25
C PHE A 85 7.01 -5.27 -0.07
N ALA A 86 7.03 -3.93 -0.06
CA ALA A 86 6.85 -3.12 -1.26
C ALA A 86 7.93 -3.38 -2.32
N ASP A 87 9.19 -3.53 -1.91
CA ASP A 87 10.29 -3.91 -2.82
C ASP A 87 10.05 -5.27 -3.48
N LYS A 88 9.59 -6.26 -2.70
CA LYS A 88 9.24 -7.59 -3.22
C LYS A 88 8.05 -7.51 -4.19
N ALA A 89 7.06 -6.67 -3.91
CA ALA A 89 5.89 -6.47 -4.76
C ALA A 89 6.28 -5.87 -6.12
N ILE A 90 7.12 -4.83 -6.15
CA ILE A 90 7.61 -4.24 -7.40
C ILE A 90 8.39 -5.26 -8.24
N ASN A 91 9.26 -6.06 -7.61
CA ASN A 91 10.00 -7.11 -8.31
C ASN A 91 9.06 -8.21 -8.86
N PHE A 92 7.99 -8.53 -8.14
CA PHE A 92 6.96 -9.44 -8.63
C PHE A 92 6.23 -8.88 -9.85
N VAL A 93 5.80 -7.61 -9.82
CA VAL A 93 5.15 -6.93 -10.95
C VAL A 93 6.05 -6.92 -12.20
N ARG A 94 7.32 -6.56 -12.03
CA ARG A 94 8.34 -6.57 -13.10
C ARG A 94 8.54 -7.95 -13.72
N SER A 95 8.66 -8.98 -12.89
CA SER A 95 8.92 -10.35 -13.36
C SER A 95 7.76 -10.99 -14.12
N HIS A 96 6.55 -10.43 -14.01
CA HIS A 96 5.35 -10.90 -14.70
C HIS A 96 4.92 -9.98 -15.85
N ASN A 97 5.77 -9.02 -16.26
CA ASN A 97 5.51 -8.06 -17.34
C ASN A 97 4.20 -7.28 -17.21
N TYR A 98 3.77 -6.99 -15.97
CA TYR A 98 2.71 -6.00 -15.78
C TYR A 98 3.30 -4.61 -16.07
N GLU A 99 2.69 -3.89 -17.02
CA GLU A 99 3.19 -2.58 -17.45
C GLU A 99 2.99 -1.53 -16.36
N PHE A 100 4.00 -0.66 -16.23
CA PHE A 100 3.98 0.53 -15.41
C PHE A 100 3.60 1.74 -16.26
#